data_AF-A0A1Y3BE74-F1
#
_entry.id   AF-A0A1Y3BE74-F1
#
_cell.length_a   1.000
_cell.length_b   1.000
_cell.length_c   1.000
_cell.angle_alpha   90.00
_cell.angle_beta   90.00
_cell.angle_gamma   90.00
#
_symmetry.space_group_name_H-M   'P 1'
#
loop_
_entity.id
_entity.type
_entity.pdbx_description
1 polymer ?
#
loop_
_entity_poly.entity_id
_entity_poly.type
_entity_poly.pdbx_seq_one_letter_code
_entity_poly.pdbx_strand_id
1 'polypeptide(L)'
;MARRNLKLLLLGTGESGKSTFIRQMRIIHEHGYETIAERMEYVSKIHQNLLTTILTIDHAMQLLNITYEDPENVNDLKKSLSSTYNYNYVETWRQWLDNTKIRNCSENNNDDNNAAHRLQSLRSYQLIIQMIQNRLPSDLYDLFYRFWIDTGVRRCVQKRNEYDLLDSSTYYMERLNEILNDSYVPSVQDILHVRIPTNGINEYNFEIDSVNFMLVDVGGQRTERRKWIHCFESVTTIIYIVALSEFDQIFWEPNVVTDFAWRTHHRYMNDTDWQKPVNKLAESKALFKTIITSRWFRDTSIVLFLNKYDLFEEKILHGQNRLEDFFPDYNDEDNNVEMAADFILRMFFEQDPEQFRRHVVYTHFTCATDTGNIKIVFQAVKDTIMEQLLSKEIQIF
;
A
#
# COMPACT_ATOMS: atom_id res chain seq x y z
N MET A 1 -41.02 10.15 -4.53
CA MET A 1 -40.06 9.98 -3.41
C MET A 1 -38.72 10.55 -3.86
N ALA A 2 -38.11 11.45 -3.08
CA ALA A 2 -36.76 11.91 -3.41
C ALA A 2 -35.81 10.71 -3.34
N ARG A 3 -34.99 10.50 -4.39
CA ARG A 3 -33.97 9.45 -4.38
C ARG A 3 -32.98 9.73 -3.24
N ARG A 4 -32.76 8.74 -2.36
CA ARG A 4 -31.77 8.85 -1.28
C ARG A 4 -30.38 8.71 -1.90
N ASN A 5 -29.55 9.74 -1.72
CA ASN A 5 -28.15 9.73 -2.13
C ASN A 5 -27.29 9.56 -0.86
N LEU A 6 -26.51 8.49 -0.80
CA LEU A 6 -25.62 8.19 0.32
C LEU A 6 -24.17 8.38 -0.10
N LYS A 7 -23.46 9.26 0.61
CA LYS A 7 -22.05 9.55 0.35
C LYS A 7 -21.18 8.73 1.29
N LEU A 8 -20.41 7.81 0.72
CA LEU A 8 -19.44 6.96 1.42
C LEU A 8 -18.03 7.49 1.17
N LEU A 9 -17.27 7.78 2.23
CA LEU A 9 -15.91 8.28 2.12
C LEU A 9 -14.90 7.21 2.52
N LEU A 10 -14.02 6.80 1.60
CA LEU A 10 -12.96 5.83 1.88
C LEU A 10 -11.73 6.53 2.48
N LEU A 11 -11.40 6.22 3.73
CA LEU A 11 -10.21 6.75 4.40
C LEU A 11 -9.26 5.62 4.83
N GLY A 12 -8.00 5.96 5.03
CA GLY A 12 -6.95 5.03 5.47
C GLY A 12 -5.57 5.44 4.96
N THR A 13 -4.52 4.85 5.50
CA THR A 13 -3.12 5.09 5.08
C THR A 13 -2.89 4.73 3.62
N GLY A 14 -1.73 5.11 3.07
CA GLY A 14 -1.31 4.62 1.76
C GLY A 14 -1.34 3.09 1.77
N GLU A 15 -1.68 2.46 0.64
CA GLU A 15 -1.61 1.00 0.47
C GLU A 15 -2.59 0.17 1.31
N SER A 16 -3.48 0.80 2.09
CA SER A 16 -4.43 0.06 2.93
C SER A 16 -5.47 -0.78 2.16
N GLY A 17 -5.60 -0.58 0.84
CA GLY A 17 -6.51 -1.34 -0.03
C GLY A 17 -7.77 -0.58 -0.50
N LYS A 18 -7.85 0.74 -0.28
CA LYS A 18 -8.97 1.59 -0.74
C LYS A 18 -9.28 1.44 -2.23
N SER A 19 -8.27 1.62 -3.09
CA SER A 19 -8.47 1.50 -4.53
C SER A 19 -8.90 0.08 -4.92
N THR A 20 -8.39 -0.96 -4.25
CA THR A 20 -8.84 -2.35 -4.48
C THR A 20 -10.31 -2.52 -4.12
N PHE A 21 -10.75 -1.94 -3.00
CA PHE A 21 -12.17 -1.93 -2.61
C PHE A 21 -13.05 -1.21 -3.66
N ILE A 22 -12.60 -0.08 -4.22
CA ILE A 22 -13.29 0.58 -5.36
C ILE A 22 -13.44 -0.35 -6.55
N ARG A 23 -12.36 -1.05 -6.94
CA ARG A 23 -12.41 -2.00 -8.06
C ARG A 23 -13.39 -3.14 -7.78
N GLN A 24 -13.48 -3.60 -6.53
CA GLN A 24 -14.51 -4.58 -6.13
C GLN A 24 -15.92 -4.01 -6.28
N MET A 25 -16.18 -2.76 -5.89
CA MET A 25 -17.51 -2.15 -6.08
C MET A 25 -17.91 -2.11 -7.55
N ARG A 26 -16.96 -1.78 -8.43
CA ARG A 26 -17.17 -1.85 -9.89
C ARG A 26 -17.46 -3.29 -10.38
N ILE A 27 -16.77 -4.29 -9.83
CA ILE A 27 -17.01 -5.71 -10.17
C ILE A 27 -18.39 -6.19 -9.67
N ILE A 28 -18.82 -5.73 -8.50
CA ILE A 28 -20.02 -6.25 -7.84
C ILE A 28 -21.29 -5.54 -8.31
N HIS A 29 -21.23 -4.23 -8.57
CA HIS A 29 -22.39 -3.37 -8.79
C HIS A 29 -22.46 -2.70 -10.16
N GLU A 30 -21.43 -2.84 -10.98
CA GLU A 30 -21.42 -2.34 -12.36
C GLU A 30 -21.10 -3.50 -13.34
N HIS A 31 -20.50 -3.19 -14.49
CA HIS A 31 -20.08 -4.16 -15.51
C HIS A 31 -18.67 -4.73 -15.27
N GLY A 32 -18.07 -4.46 -14.10
CA GLY A 32 -16.73 -4.93 -13.76
C GLY A 32 -15.68 -4.60 -14.81
N TYR A 33 -14.91 -5.61 -15.20
CA TYR A 33 -13.87 -5.57 -16.23
C TYR A 33 -14.13 -6.64 -17.29
N GLU A 34 -15.36 -6.68 -17.82
CA GLU A 34 -15.81 -7.72 -18.75
C GLU A 34 -15.14 -7.62 -20.13
N THR A 35 -14.85 -6.40 -20.61
CA THR A 35 -14.32 -6.22 -21.96
C THR A 35 -12.80 -6.39 -22.00
N ILE A 36 -12.31 -7.01 -23.08
CA ILE A 36 -10.86 -7.13 -23.31
C ILE A 36 -10.20 -5.74 -23.37
N ALA A 37 -10.86 -4.75 -23.99
CA ALA A 37 -10.33 -3.40 -24.12
C ALA A 37 -10.01 -2.76 -22.75
N GLU A 38 -10.93 -2.84 -21.79
CA GLU A 38 -10.71 -2.30 -20.44
C GLU A 38 -9.58 -3.02 -19.70
N ARG A 39 -9.52 -4.35 -19.81
CA ARG A 39 -8.44 -5.13 -19.17
C ARG A 39 -7.07 -4.81 -19.79
N MET A 40 -7.03 -4.54 -21.08
CA MET A 40 -5.79 -4.19 -21.80
C MET A 40 -5.17 -2.89 -21.30
N GLU A 41 -5.96 -1.95 -20.74
CA GLU A 41 -5.44 -0.72 -20.13
C GLU A 41 -4.59 -0.96 -18.86
N TYR A 42 -4.62 -2.16 -18.30
CA TYR A 42 -3.85 -2.52 -17.10
C TYR A 42 -2.54 -3.21 -17.41
N VAL A 43 -2.29 -3.61 -18.66
CA VAL A 43 -1.09 -4.37 -19.04
C VAL A 43 0.17 -3.58 -18.71
N SER A 44 0.28 -2.33 -19.18
CA SER A 44 1.45 -1.50 -18.91
C SER A 44 1.63 -1.26 -17.40
N LYS A 45 0.54 -1.09 -16.66
CA LYS A 45 0.56 -0.89 -15.21
C LYS A 45 1.06 -2.13 -14.45
N ILE A 46 0.64 -3.31 -14.87
CA ILE A 46 1.10 -4.60 -14.33
C ILE A 46 2.58 -4.80 -14.64
N HIS A 47 3.00 -4.52 -15.87
CA HIS A 47 4.41 -4.57 -16.27
C HIS A 47 5.29 -3.58 -15.49
N GLN A 48 4.78 -2.37 -15.22
CA GLN A 48 5.45 -1.41 -14.33
C GLN A 48 5.58 -1.93 -12.90
N ASN A 49 4.55 -2.60 -12.36
CA ASN A 49 4.59 -3.23 -11.03
C ASN A 49 5.61 -4.38 -10.99
N LEU A 50 5.68 -5.17 -12.06
CA LEU A 50 6.65 -6.25 -12.21
C LEU A 50 8.09 -5.72 -12.19
N LEU A 51 8.38 -4.69 -12.99
CA LEU A 51 9.71 -4.08 -13.00
C LEU A 51 10.03 -3.40 -11.66
N THR A 52 9.05 -2.71 -11.06
CA THR A 52 9.20 -2.14 -9.69
C THR A 52 9.60 -3.21 -8.70
N THR A 53 8.96 -4.38 -8.74
CA THR A 53 9.29 -5.53 -7.88
C THR A 53 10.75 -5.94 -8.04
N ILE A 54 11.20 -6.20 -9.26
CA ILE A 54 12.56 -6.66 -9.54
C ILE A 54 13.60 -5.63 -9.09
N LEU A 55 13.38 -4.35 -9.43
CA LEU A 55 14.30 -3.27 -9.09
C LEU A 55 14.35 -2.97 -7.59
N THR A 56 13.21 -3.04 -6.91
CA THR A 56 13.15 -2.89 -5.44
C THR A 56 13.92 -4.03 -4.77
N ILE A 57 13.77 -5.27 -5.23
CA ILE A 57 14.51 -6.40 -4.66
C ILE A 57 16.01 -6.27 -4.93
N ASP A 58 16.46 -5.95 -6.16
CA ASP A 58 17.88 -5.72 -6.45
C ASP A 58 18.47 -4.60 -5.56
N HIS A 59 17.72 -3.51 -5.38
CA HIS A 59 18.15 -2.43 -4.50
C HIS A 59 18.23 -2.88 -3.04
N ALA A 60 17.23 -3.63 -2.56
CA ALA A 60 17.21 -4.16 -1.21
C ALA A 60 18.35 -5.15 -0.96
N MET A 61 18.70 -5.99 -1.94
CA MET A 61 19.88 -6.87 -1.85
C MET A 61 21.17 -6.07 -1.62
N GLN A 62 21.33 -4.94 -2.31
CA GLN A 62 22.48 -4.05 -2.12
C GLN A 62 22.46 -3.37 -0.74
N LEU A 63 21.30 -2.95 -0.24
CA LEU A 63 21.17 -2.32 1.08
C LEU A 63 21.44 -3.31 2.23
N LEU A 64 20.97 -4.54 2.07
CA LEU A 64 21.06 -5.60 3.07
C LEU A 64 22.33 -6.46 2.94
N ASN A 65 23.23 -6.09 2.02
CA ASN A 65 24.45 -6.85 1.69
C ASN A 65 24.18 -8.33 1.39
N ILE A 66 23.10 -8.63 0.67
CA ILE A 66 22.76 -9.97 0.22
C ILE A 66 23.36 -10.16 -1.17
N THR A 67 24.22 -11.16 -1.31
CA THR A 67 24.81 -11.51 -2.61
C THR A 67 23.86 -12.38 -3.41
N TYR A 68 23.88 -12.19 -4.74
CA TYR A 68 23.32 -13.17 -5.67
C TYR A 68 24.09 -14.49 -5.54
N GLU A 69 23.40 -15.60 -5.70
CA GLU A 69 24.05 -16.91 -5.80
C GLU A 69 24.82 -17.02 -7.12
N ASP A 70 24.21 -16.53 -8.20
CA ASP A 70 24.85 -16.42 -9.50
C ASP A 70 25.13 -14.94 -9.84
N PRO A 71 26.41 -14.50 -9.82
CA PRO A 71 26.80 -13.15 -10.20
C PRO A 71 26.47 -12.76 -11.65
N GLU A 72 26.20 -13.71 -12.55
CA GLU A 72 25.78 -13.42 -13.92
C GLU A 72 24.36 -12.83 -13.96
N ASN A 73 23.48 -13.23 -13.04
CA ASN A 73 22.10 -12.74 -12.97
C ASN A 73 22.03 -11.21 -12.82
N VAL A 74 22.88 -10.62 -11.97
CA VAL A 74 22.90 -9.15 -11.79
C VAL A 74 23.50 -8.44 -13.01
N ASN A 75 24.52 -9.01 -13.65
CA ASN A 75 25.16 -8.40 -14.80
C ASN A 75 24.24 -8.41 -16.02
N ASP A 76 23.54 -9.52 -16.25
CA ASP A 76 22.54 -9.66 -17.30
C ASP A 76 21.36 -8.73 -17.08
N LEU A 77 20.86 -8.62 -15.84
CA LEU A 77 19.76 -7.71 -15.50
C LEU A 77 20.12 -6.27 -15.83
N LYS A 78 21.30 -5.82 -15.38
CA LYS A 78 21.80 -4.46 -15.63
C LYS A 78 22.04 -4.19 -17.12
N LYS A 79 22.59 -5.17 -17.85
CA LYS A 79 22.85 -5.07 -19.29
C LYS A 79 21.56 -5.02 -20.10
N SER A 80 20.59 -5.89 -19.79
CA SER A 80 19.32 -5.97 -20.52
C SER A 80 18.44 -4.74 -20.29
N LEU A 81 18.37 -4.25 -19.04
CA LEU A 81 17.63 -3.02 -18.74
C LEU A 81 18.28 -1.78 -19.37
N SER A 82 19.60 -1.76 -19.53
CA SER A 82 20.29 -0.65 -20.21
C SER A 82 20.20 -0.71 -21.74
N SER A 83 20.09 -1.89 -22.34
CA SER A 83 19.92 -2.02 -23.80
C SER A 83 18.49 -1.80 -24.28
N THR A 84 17.49 -2.09 -23.43
CA THR A 84 16.07 -2.05 -23.80
C THR A 84 15.48 -0.62 -23.77
N TYR A 85 16.11 0.32 -23.05
CA TYR A 85 15.65 1.71 -22.93
C TYR A 85 16.73 2.69 -23.44
N ASN A 86 16.41 3.43 -24.51
CA ASN A 86 17.38 4.17 -25.34
C ASN A 86 18.17 5.28 -24.59
N TYR A 87 19.46 5.00 -24.38
CA TYR A 87 20.70 5.81 -24.32
C TYR A 87 20.87 7.08 -23.48
N ASN A 88 19.93 8.01 -23.32
CA ASN A 88 20.24 9.26 -22.57
C ASN A 88 20.20 9.12 -21.04
N TYR A 89 19.55 8.09 -20.52
CA TYR A 89 19.43 7.84 -19.06
C TYR A 89 20.30 6.68 -18.57
N VAL A 90 20.91 5.94 -19.48
CA VAL A 90 21.90 4.89 -19.17
C VAL A 90 23.26 5.51 -18.86
N GLU A 91 23.53 6.73 -19.31
CA GLU A 91 24.79 7.42 -19.05
C GLU A 91 24.97 7.75 -17.56
N THR A 92 23.89 8.11 -16.85
CA THR A 92 23.86 8.22 -15.37
C THR A 92 24.06 6.87 -14.68
N TRP A 93 23.60 5.78 -15.29
CA TRP A 93 23.74 4.41 -14.81
C TRP A 93 25.17 3.84 -15.00
N ARG A 94 25.82 4.15 -16.14
CA ARG A 94 27.25 3.87 -16.39
C ARG A 94 28.15 4.71 -15.49
N GLN A 95 27.87 6.01 -15.37
CA GLN A 95 28.57 6.90 -14.43
C GLN A 95 28.45 6.41 -12.97
N TRP A 96 27.31 5.82 -12.60
CA TRP A 96 27.12 5.16 -11.30
C TRP A 96 27.95 3.87 -11.13
N LEU A 97 28.01 3.01 -12.16
CA LEU A 97 28.85 1.81 -12.16
C LEU A 97 30.36 2.14 -12.09
N ASP A 98 30.78 3.22 -12.74
CA ASP A 98 32.16 3.70 -12.66
C ASP A 98 32.47 4.32 -11.28
N ASN A 99 31.52 5.03 -10.67
CA ASN A 99 31.66 5.56 -9.31
C ASN A 99 31.62 4.49 -8.21
N THR A 100 30.96 3.35 -8.44
CA THR A 100 30.93 2.22 -7.49
C THR A 100 32.17 1.34 -7.59
N LYS A 101 32.80 1.21 -8.78
CA LYS A 101 34.14 0.61 -8.90
C LYS A 101 35.21 1.39 -8.14
N ILE A 102 35.09 2.72 -8.06
CA ILE A 102 36.00 3.57 -7.28
C ILE A 102 35.85 3.33 -5.76
N ARG A 103 34.67 2.90 -5.29
CA ARG A 103 34.38 2.66 -3.86
C ARG A 103 34.89 1.31 -3.32
N ASN A 104 35.11 0.32 -4.17
CA ASN A 104 35.77 -0.93 -3.76
C ASN A 104 37.28 -0.75 -3.47
N CYS A 105 37.82 0.47 -3.65
CA CYS A 105 39.21 0.81 -3.33
C CYS A 105 39.36 1.95 -2.30
N SER A 106 38.30 2.42 -1.64
CA SER A 106 38.46 3.41 -0.57
C SER A 106 37.40 3.28 0.52
N GLU A 107 37.74 2.48 1.54
CA GLU A 107 37.22 2.66 2.89
C GLU A 107 37.57 4.08 3.36
N ASN A 108 36.60 4.99 3.38
CA ASN A 108 36.58 6.09 4.35
C ASN A 108 35.18 6.73 4.45
N ASN A 109 34.68 6.66 5.68
CA ASN A 109 33.49 7.26 6.29
C ASN A 109 32.94 8.52 5.61
N ASN A 110 31.66 8.45 5.20
CA ASN A 110 30.68 9.56 5.19
C ASN A 110 29.29 8.99 4.80
N ASP A 111 28.48 8.62 5.81
CA ASP A 111 27.17 7.97 5.60
C ASP A 111 26.13 8.86 4.90
N ASP A 112 26.23 10.19 5.03
CA ASP A 112 25.29 11.14 4.40
C ASP A 112 25.38 11.17 2.87
N ASN A 113 26.58 10.99 2.31
CA ASN A 113 26.79 10.90 0.86
C ASN A 113 26.26 9.59 0.27
N ASN A 114 26.14 8.53 1.08
CA ASN A 114 25.57 7.26 0.65
C ASN A 114 24.03 7.30 0.62
N ALA A 115 23.40 7.91 1.62
CA ALA A 115 21.94 8.05 1.68
C ALA A 115 21.38 8.93 0.54
N ALA A 116 22.00 10.09 0.28
CA ALA A 116 21.61 10.98 -0.81
C ALA A 116 21.73 10.31 -2.19
N HIS A 117 22.79 9.50 -2.38
CA HIS A 117 23.02 8.77 -3.63
C HIS A 117 22.04 7.58 -3.81
N ARG A 118 21.62 6.91 -2.73
CA ARG A 118 20.57 5.87 -2.72
C ARG A 118 19.18 6.44 -3.03
N LEU A 119 18.86 7.64 -2.53
CA LEU A 119 17.62 8.35 -2.85
C LEU A 119 17.57 8.81 -4.32
N GLN A 120 18.71 9.21 -4.88
CA GLN A 120 18.82 9.61 -6.29
C GLN A 120 18.67 8.42 -7.25
N SER A 121 19.18 7.23 -6.89
CA SER A 121 18.97 6.02 -7.70
C SER A 121 17.50 5.61 -7.72
N LEU A 122 16.81 5.57 -6.58
CA LEU A 122 15.37 5.25 -6.48
C LEU A 122 14.49 6.20 -7.31
N ARG A 123 14.76 7.50 -7.31
CA ARG A 123 14.04 8.47 -8.15
C ARG A 123 14.26 8.23 -9.64
N SER A 124 15.48 7.88 -10.02
CA SER A 124 15.83 7.57 -11.42
C SER A 124 15.10 6.32 -11.90
N TYR A 125 15.00 5.29 -11.06
CA TYR A 125 14.21 4.09 -11.32
C TYR A 125 12.72 4.38 -11.50
N GLN A 126 12.14 5.17 -10.59
CA GLN A 126 10.72 5.53 -10.65
C GLN A 126 10.36 6.29 -11.92
N LEU A 127 11.22 7.20 -12.38
CA LEU A 127 11.05 7.92 -13.64
C LEU A 127 11.06 6.97 -14.85
N ILE A 128 12.01 6.02 -14.90
CA ILE A 128 12.10 5.04 -16.00
C ILE A 128 10.86 4.14 -16.02
N ILE A 129 10.42 3.64 -14.86
CA ILE A 129 9.21 2.81 -14.74
C ILE A 129 7.98 3.58 -15.25
N GLN A 130 7.82 4.86 -14.85
CA GLN A 130 6.68 5.69 -15.28
C GLN A 130 6.67 5.97 -16.79
N MET A 131 7.82 5.86 -17.46
CA MET A 131 7.95 6.06 -18.91
C MET A 131 7.65 4.80 -19.72
N ILE A 132 7.45 3.65 -19.08
CA ILE A 132 7.02 2.42 -19.75
C ILE A 132 5.56 2.56 -20.17
N GLN A 133 5.36 3.00 -21.41
CA GLN A 133 4.04 3.11 -22.02
C GLN A 133 3.63 1.83 -22.77
N ASN A 134 4.62 0.99 -23.11
CA ASN A 134 4.44 -0.23 -23.91
C ASN A 134 4.60 -1.50 -23.07
N ARG A 135 4.18 -2.64 -23.64
CA ARG A 135 4.45 -3.97 -23.08
C ARG A 135 5.96 -4.21 -22.92
N LEU A 136 6.34 -4.91 -21.85
CA LEU A 136 7.66 -5.50 -21.72
C LEU A 136 7.82 -6.62 -22.77
N PRO A 137 8.98 -6.73 -23.42
CA PRO A 137 9.26 -7.82 -24.37
C PRO A 137 9.20 -9.19 -23.70
N SER A 138 8.67 -10.19 -24.42
CA SER A 138 8.62 -11.60 -23.98
C SER A 138 10.00 -12.18 -23.68
N ASP A 139 11.03 -11.71 -24.38
CA ASP A 139 12.42 -12.20 -24.26
C ASP A 139 13.04 -11.89 -22.89
N LEU A 140 12.39 -11.05 -22.07
CA LEU A 140 12.78 -10.81 -20.68
C LEU A 140 12.39 -11.96 -19.73
N TYR A 141 11.59 -12.93 -20.19
CA TYR A 141 11.12 -14.04 -19.35
C TYR A 141 12.27 -14.82 -18.70
N ASP A 142 13.23 -15.33 -19.49
CA ASP A 142 14.33 -16.14 -18.97
C ASP A 142 15.17 -15.36 -17.96
N LEU A 143 15.36 -14.06 -18.20
CA LEU A 143 16.08 -13.17 -17.32
C LEU A 143 15.35 -12.99 -15.97
N PHE A 144 14.06 -12.67 -16.01
CA PHE A 144 13.27 -12.43 -14.81
C PHE A 144 13.03 -13.73 -14.04
N TYR A 145 12.91 -14.85 -14.73
CA TYR A 145 12.79 -16.16 -14.13
C TYR A 145 14.07 -16.55 -13.38
N ARG A 146 15.25 -16.43 -14.02
CA ARG A 146 16.55 -16.67 -13.36
C ARG A 146 16.76 -15.76 -12.15
N PHE A 147 16.42 -14.49 -12.29
CA PHE A 147 16.42 -13.55 -11.17
C PHE A 147 15.54 -14.05 -10.02
N TRP A 148 14.30 -14.47 -10.30
CA TRP A 148 13.36 -14.89 -9.26
C TRP A 148 13.77 -16.15 -8.51
N ILE A 149 14.35 -17.13 -9.21
CA ILE A 149 14.76 -18.41 -8.59
C ILE A 149 16.10 -18.32 -7.85
N ASP A 150 16.84 -17.22 -7.99
CA ASP A 150 18.09 -17.00 -7.27
C ASP A 150 17.86 -17.04 -5.74
N THR A 151 18.66 -17.83 -5.03
CA THR A 151 18.50 -18.06 -3.59
C THR A 151 18.74 -16.79 -2.78
N GLY A 152 19.63 -15.90 -3.24
CA GLY A 152 19.87 -14.58 -2.67
C GLY A 152 18.66 -13.68 -2.81
N VAL A 153 18.03 -13.67 -3.99
CA VAL A 153 16.76 -12.96 -4.25
C VAL A 153 15.66 -13.49 -3.33
N ARG A 154 15.48 -14.81 -3.23
CA ARG A 154 14.45 -15.42 -2.35
C ARG A 154 14.69 -15.09 -0.88
N ARG A 155 15.95 -15.07 -0.43
CA ARG A 155 16.30 -14.63 0.94
C ARG A 155 16.01 -13.15 1.16
N CYS A 156 16.23 -12.31 0.16
CA CYS A 156 15.90 -10.89 0.25
C CYS A 156 14.38 -10.66 0.36
N VAL A 157 13.56 -11.43 -0.38
CA VAL A 157 12.10 -11.37 -0.32
C VAL A 157 11.55 -11.81 1.05
N GLN A 158 12.24 -12.72 1.75
CA GLN A 158 11.88 -13.09 3.13
C GLN A 158 12.05 -11.91 4.12
N LYS A 159 12.89 -10.92 3.78
CA LYS A 159 13.12 -9.69 4.55
C LYS A 159 12.30 -8.49 4.05
N ARG A 160 11.18 -8.73 3.35
CA ARG A 160 10.31 -7.70 2.75
C ARG A 160 9.68 -6.71 3.74
N ASN A 161 9.87 -6.89 5.04
CA ASN A 161 9.49 -5.93 6.08
C ASN A 161 10.52 -4.81 6.26
N GLU A 162 11.77 -5.03 5.84
CA GLU A 162 12.88 -4.07 5.99
C GLU A 162 12.90 -3.02 4.87
N TYR A 163 12.09 -3.19 3.82
CA TYR A 163 12.00 -2.29 2.66
C TYR A 163 10.60 -2.32 2.02
N ASP A 164 10.26 -1.30 1.24
CA ASP A 164 8.93 -1.17 0.63
C ASP A 164 8.77 -2.03 -0.63
N LEU A 165 8.52 -3.34 -0.44
CA LEU A 165 8.11 -4.25 -1.51
C LEU A 165 6.59 -4.20 -1.72
N LEU A 166 6.13 -4.41 -2.96
CA LEU A 166 4.69 -4.47 -3.25
C LEU A 166 4.10 -5.79 -2.73
N ASP A 167 2.91 -5.74 -2.14
CA ASP A 167 2.21 -6.96 -1.69
C ASP A 167 1.96 -7.95 -2.84
N SER A 168 1.73 -7.45 -4.06
CA SER A 168 1.50 -8.26 -5.26
C SER A 168 2.78 -8.75 -5.95
N SER A 169 3.96 -8.47 -5.39
CA SER A 169 5.25 -8.87 -5.97
C SER A 169 5.32 -10.39 -6.21
N THR A 170 5.07 -11.20 -5.19
CA THR A 170 5.10 -12.68 -5.32
C THR A 170 4.07 -13.18 -6.33
N TYR A 171 2.84 -12.67 -6.27
CA TYR A 171 1.74 -13.02 -7.18
C TYR A 171 2.12 -12.87 -8.66
N TYR A 172 2.78 -11.76 -9.02
CA TYR A 172 3.21 -11.54 -10.41
C TYR A 172 4.47 -12.31 -10.77
N MET A 173 5.46 -12.40 -9.86
CA MET A 173 6.72 -13.09 -10.15
C MET A 173 6.52 -14.61 -10.34
N GLU A 174 5.52 -15.21 -9.71
CA GLU A 174 5.18 -16.63 -9.91
C GLU A 174 4.45 -16.90 -11.23
N ARG A 175 3.95 -15.85 -11.90
CA ARG A 175 3.18 -15.93 -13.15
C ARG A 175 3.86 -15.23 -14.33
N LEU A 176 5.20 -15.11 -14.27
CA LEU A 176 6.02 -14.47 -15.30
C LEU A 176 5.72 -14.96 -16.73
N ASN A 177 5.54 -16.28 -16.90
CA ASN A 177 5.28 -16.89 -18.22
C ASN A 177 3.97 -16.38 -18.84
N GLU A 178 2.94 -16.19 -18.03
CA GLU A 178 1.66 -15.67 -18.49
C GLU A 178 1.74 -14.16 -18.74
N ILE A 179 2.34 -13.41 -17.82
CA ILE A 179 2.34 -11.94 -17.83
C ILE A 179 3.20 -11.35 -18.95
N LEU A 180 4.33 -11.99 -19.27
CA LEU A 180 5.24 -11.55 -20.33
C LEU A 180 4.87 -12.10 -21.72
N ASN A 181 3.82 -12.92 -21.82
CA ASN A 181 3.34 -13.38 -23.11
C ASN A 181 2.76 -12.23 -23.94
N ASP A 182 3.06 -12.17 -25.23
CA ASP A 182 2.54 -11.12 -26.12
C ASP A 182 1.00 -11.11 -26.21
N SER A 183 0.38 -12.27 -26.06
CA SER A 183 -1.08 -12.44 -26.04
C SER A 183 -1.70 -12.26 -24.64
N TYR A 184 -0.92 -11.87 -23.63
CA TYR A 184 -1.40 -11.69 -22.26
C TYR A 184 -2.54 -10.67 -22.22
N VAL A 185 -3.66 -11.05 -21.61
CA VAL A 185 -4.74 -10.13 -21.26
C VAL A 185 -5.00 -10.27 -19.76
N PRO A 186 -4.90 -9.19 -18.96
CA PRO A 186 -5.06 -9.25 -17.52
C PRO A 186 -6.39 -9.88 -17.11
N SER A 187 -6.34 -10.78 -16.14
CA SER A 187 -7.53 -11.28 -15.46
C SER A 187 -8.09 -10.24 -14.49
N VAL A 188 -9.33 -10.44 -14.02
CA VAL A 188 -9.89 -9.60 -12.95
C VAL A 188 -9.01 -9.67 -11.70
N GLN A 189 -8.43 -10.83 -11.40
CA GLN A 189 -7.54 -11.00 -10.26
C GLN A 189 -6.25 -10.18 -10.42
N ASP A 190 -5.70 -10.07 -11.62
CA ASP A 190 -4.56 -9.19 -11.90
C ASP A 190 -4.92 -7.73 -11.65
N ILE A 191 -6.10 -7.32 -12.09
CA ILE A 191 -6.59 -5.94 -11.90
C ILE A 191 -6.85 -5.64 -10.41
N LEU A 192 -7.18 -6.63 -9.58
CA LEU A 192 -7.29 -6.45 -8.13
C LEU A 192 -5.93 -6.30 -7.45
N HIS A 193 -4.89 -6.99 -7.95
CA HIS A 193 -3.53 -6.96 -7.40
C HIS A 193 -2.66 -5.79 -7.88
N VAL A 194 -2.99 -5.16 -9.02
CA VAL A 194 -2.16 -4.09 -9.58
C VAL A 194 -2.19 -2.84 -8.71
N ARG A 195 -1.02 -2.35 -8.32
CA ARG A 195 -0.89 -1.12 -7.56
C ARG A 195 -0.83 0.08 -8.50
N ILE A 196 -1.77 0.99 -8.29
CA ILE A 196 -1.82 2.30 -8.94
C ILE A 196 -2.03 3.32 -7.80
N PRO A 197 -1.10 4.25 -7.57
CA PRO A 197 -1.28 5.25 -6.52
C PRO A 197 -2.45 6.17 -6.88
N THR A 198 -3.44 6.27 -5.98
CA THR A 198 -4.51 7.25 -6.10
C THR A 198 -3.95 8.66 -5.86
N ASN A 199 -4.10 9.53 -6.85
CA ASN A 199 -3.83 10.96 -6.73
C ASN A 199 -5.15 11.73 -6.74
N GLY A 200 -5.27 12.74 -5.87
CA GLY A 200 -6.46 13.58 -5.79
C GLY A 200 -7.65 12.88 -5.10
N ILE A 201 -8.84 13.26 -5.55
CA ILE A 201 -10.14 12.81 -5.06
C ILE A 201 -10.90 12.29 -6.26
N ASN A 202 -11.35 11.05 -6.21
CA ASN A 202 -12.12 10.41 -7.27
C ASN A 202 -13.49 9.99 -6.73
N GLU A 203 -14.54 10.23 -7.50
CA GLU A 203 -15.92 9.92 -7.13
C GLU A 203 -16.47 8.83 -8.07
N TYR A 204 -17.12 7.84 -7.48
CA TYR A 204 -17.73 6.71 -8.18
C TYR A 204 -19.19 6.61 -7.76
N ASN A 205 -20.10 6.60 -8.74
CA ASN A 205 -21.53 6.58 -8.48
C ASN A 205 -22.12 5.26 -8.98
N PHE A 206 -22.87 4.57 -8.13
CA PHE A 206 -23.59 3.36 -8.48
C PHE A 206 -24.94 3.30 -7.77
N GLU A 207 -25.89 2.55 -8.33
CA GLU A 207 -27.24 2.40 -7.78
C GLU A 207 -27.44 0.95 -7.29
N ILE A 208 -27.94 0.79 -6.07
CA ILE A 208 -28.30 -0.51 -5.48
C ILE A 208 -29.68 -0.36 -4.84
N ASP A 209 -30.62 -1.24 -5.20
CA ASP A 209 -31.97 -1.26 -4.61
C ASP A 209 -32.66 0.13 -4.59
N SER A 210 -32.51 0.89 -5.68
CA SER A 210 -33.02 2.27 -5.83
C SER A 210 -32.42 3.32 -4.88
N VAL A 211 -31.31 3.01 -4.23
CA VAL A 211 -30.47 3.93 -3.46
C VAL A 211 -29.22 4.26 -4.27
N ASN A 212 -28.93 5.56 -4.42
CA ASN A 212 -27.72 6.02 -5.09
C ASN A 212 -26.59 6.11 -4.08
N PHE A 213 -25.48 5.43 -4.36
CA PHE A 213 -24.26 5.53 -3.59
C PHE A 213 -23.23 6.36 -4.36
N MET A 214 -22.63 7.32 -3.66
CA MET A 214 -21.46 8.07 -4.10
C MET A 214 -20.28 7.64 -3.23
N LEU A 215 -19.36 6.88 -3.80
CA LEU A 215 -18.16 6.42 -3.14
C LEU A 215 -16.99 7.34 -3.52
N VAL A 216 -16.35 7.92 -2.51
CA VAL A 216 -15.24 8.86 -2.68
C VAL A 216 -13.92 8.19 -2.28
N ASP A 217 -13.03 7.99 -3.25
CA ASP A 217 -11.65 7.52 -3.03
C ASP A 217 -10.69 8.70 -2.95
N VAL A 218 -9.83 8.70 -1.93
CA VAL A 218 -8.81 9.72 -1.72
C VAL A 218 -7.44 9.09 -1.56
N GLY A 219 -6.40 9.77 -2.05
CA GLY A 219 -5.02 9.34 -1.86
C GLY A 219 -4.66 9.18 -0.38
N GLY A 220 -4.22 7.99 0.02
CA GLY A 220 -3.86 7.66 1.41
C GLY A 220 -2.47 8.13 1.85
N GLN A 221 -1.62 8.48 0.88
CA GLN A 221 -0.27 8.98 1.13
C GLN A 221 -0.32 10.35 1.80
N ARG A 222 0.64 10.64 2.68
CA ARG A 222 0.68 11.90 3.46
C ARG A 222 0.61 13.17 2.60
N THR A 223 1.27 13.16 1.45
CA THR A 223 1.27 14.25 0.46
C THR A 223 -0.13 14.53 -0.08
N GLU A 224 -0.98 13.51 -0.16
CA GLU A 224 -2.35 13.60 -0.69
C GLU A 224 -3.38 13.97 0.39
N ARG A 225 -3.10 13.69 1.68
CA ARG A 225 -4.05 13.92 2.79
C ARG A 225 -4.52 15.37 2.93
N ARG A 226 -3.71 16.34 2.50
CA ARG A 226 -4.11 17.77 2.51
C ARG A 226 -5.37 18.04 1.68
N LYS A 227 -5.65 17.19 0.69
CA LYS A 227 -6.82 17.33 -0.20
C LYS A 227 -8.10 16.79 0.44
N TRP A 228 -8.02 15.96 1.49
CA TRP A 228 -9.16 15.25 2.06
C TRP A 228 -10.27 16.19 2.53
N ILE A 229 -9.93 17.34 3.09
CA ILE A 229 -10.91 18.31 3.60
C ILE A 229 -11.91 18.77 2.52
N HIS A 230 -11.54 18.71 1.24
CA HIS A 230 -12.41 19.10 0.13
C HIS A 230 -13.55 18.11 -0.15
N CYS A 231 -13.60 16.96 0.54
CA CYS A 231 -14.66 15.98 0.37
C CYS A 231 -15.41 15.62 1.67
N PHE A 232 -15.16 16.36 2.77
CA PHE A 232 -15.75 16.07 4.09
C PHE A 232 -17.20 16.52 4.25
N GLU A 233 -17.70 17.36 3.35
CA GLU A 233 -19.09 17.82 3.40
C GLU A 233 -20.08 16.68 3.06
N SER A 234 -21.18 16.62 3.82
CA SER A 234 -22.31 15.72 3.60
C SER A 234 -21.94 14.22 3.50
N VAL A 235 -20.89 13.79 4.22
CA VAL A 235 -20.53 12.36 4.31
C VAL A 235 -21.54 11.62 5.19
N THR A 236 -22.18 10.61 4.64
CA THR A 236 -23.11 9.73 5.37
C THR A 236 -22.34 8.79 6.28
N THR A 237 -21.35 8.09 5.72
CA THR A 237 -20.56 7.07 6.41
C THR A 237 -19.12 7.10 5.90
N ILE A 238 -18.16 6.95 6.81
CA ILE A 238 -16.76 6.71 6.48
C ILE A 238 -16.53 5.21 6.48
N ILE A 239 -15.85 4.70 5.47
CA ILE A 239 -15.24 3.37 5.51
C ILE A 239 -13.75 3.59 5.73
N TYR A 240 -13.29 3.31 6.95
CA TYR A 240 -11.88 3.40 7.30
C TYR A 240 -11.21 2.04 7.12
N ILE A 241 -10.18 1.98 6.27
CA ILE A 241 -9.49 0.74 5.92
C ILE A 241 -8.08 0.72 6.51
N VAL A 242 -7.83 -0.28 7.34
CA VAL A 242 -6.55 -0.61 7.99
C VAL A 242 -5.92 -1.78 7.27
N ALA A 243 -4.61 -1.75 7.00
CA ALA A 243 -3.88 -2.92 6.54
C ALA A 243 -3.27 -3.66 7.74
N LEU A 244 -3.76 -4.86 8.04
CA LEU A 244 -3.27 -5.68 9.15
C LEU A 244 -1.83 -6.14 8.94
N SER A 245 -1.50 -6.52 7.71
CA SER A 245 -0.17 -7.03 7.34
C SER A 245 0.95 -5.99 7.43
N GLU A 246 0.65 -4.73 7.73
CA GLU A 246 1.63 -3.64 7.90
C GLU A 246 2.18 -3.53 9.34
N PHE A 247 1.82 -4.48 10.22
CA PHE A 247 2.25 -4.47 11.62
C PHE A 247 3.78 -4.52 11.81
N ASP A 248 4.52 -5.13 10.88
CA ASP A 248 5.98 -5.28 10.91
C ASP A 248 6.71 -4.32 9.95
N GLN A 249 5.98 -3.41 9.31
CA GLN A 249 6.53 -2.49 8.31
C GLN A 249 6.80 -1.10 8.89
N ILE A 250 7.95 -0.54 8.54
CA ILE A 250 8.43 0.77 9.02
C ILE A 250 8.79 1.63 7.82
N PHE A 251 8.49 2.93 7.89
CA PHE A 251 9.08 3.93 6.99
C PHE A 251 9.82 5.01 7.79
N TRP A 252 10.70 5.72 7.09
CA TRP A 252 11.57 6.75 7.67
C TRP A 252 11.02 8.13 7.32
N GLU A 253 10.66 8.91 8.33
CA GLU A 253 10.23 10.29 8.12
C GLU A 253 11.45 11.20 7.86
N PRO A 254 11.52 11.93 6.74
CA PRO A 254 12.39 13.10 6.69
C PRO A 254 11.81 14.14 7.64
N ASN A 255 12.59 14.58 8.64
CA ASN A 255 12.16 15.61 9.60
C ASN A 255 11.65 16.85 8.85
N VAL A 256 10.34 17.04 8.84
CA VAL A 256 9.77 18.36 8.53
C VAL A 256 9.92 19.14 9.81
N VAL A 257 10.80 20.13 9.81
CA VAL A 257 10.85 21.16 10.86
C VAL A 257 9.48 21.81 10.90
N THR A 258 8.57 21.32 11.74
CA THR A 258 7.28 21.96 11.96
C THR A 258 7.52 23.17 12.83
N ASP A 259 7.58 24.30 12.15
CA ASP A 259 7.49 25.66 12.64
C ASP A 259 6.52 25.76 13.84
N PHE A 260 7.07 25.95 15.05
CA PHE A 260 6.51 26.59 16.26
C PHE A 260 7.34 26.33 17.55
N ALA A 261 8.46 25.59 17.48
CA ALA A 261 9.34 25.33 18.62
C ALA A 261 10.67 26.13 18.63
N TRP A 262 10.86 27.11 17.73
CA TRP A 262 12.16 27.80 17.57
C TRP A 262 12.50 28.83 18.67
N ARG A 263 11.61 29.11 19.64
CA ARG A 263 11.80 30.25 20.57
C ARG A 263 12.32 29.95 21.98
N THR A 264 12.55 28.71 22.40
CA THR A 264 12.87 28.50 23.84
C THR A 264 14.03 27.61 24.22
N HIS A 265 14.75 26.93 23.32
CA HIS A 265 15.92 26.15 23.74
C HIS A 265 17.06 26.16 22.70
N HIS A 266 17.73 27.30 22.58
CA HIS A 266 19.09 27.35 22.02
C HIS A 266 20.09 26.84 23.07
N ARG A 267 20.22 25.52 23.21
CA ARG A 267 21.44 24.85 23.69
C ARG A 267 21.26 23.33 23.56
N TYR A 268 22.07 22.71 22.70
CA TYR A 268 22.17 21.27 22.44
C TYR A 268 21.04 20.65 21.58
N MET A 269 21.09 20.89 20.26
CA MET A 269 20.63 19.90 19.29
C MET A 269 21.86 19.07 18.88
N ASN A 270 21.79 17.74 19.02
CA ASN A 270 22.80 16.80 18.53
C ASN A 270 22.37 16.28 17.14
N ASP A 271 23.35 15.94 16.29
CA ASP A 271 23.18 15.38 14.94
C ASP A 271 22.50 13.99 14.87
N THR A 272 21.78 13.55 15.92
CA THR A 272 21.10 12.24 15.98
C THR A 272 19.57 12.33 15.98
N ASP A 273 18.99 13.53 15.86
CA ASP A 273 17.53 13.68 15.72
C ASP A 273 17.02 13.33 14.31
N TRP A 274 17.89 12.90 13.40
CA TRP A 274 17.53 12.54 12.02
C TRP A 274 16.75 11.22 11.95
N GLN A 275 15.48 11.31 11.57
CA GLN A 275 14.59 10.23 11.12
C GLN A 275 14.08 9.28 12.22
N LYS A 276 12.91 9.59 12.77
CA LYS A 276 12.20 8.64 13.63
C LYS A 276 11.57 7.54 12.75
N PRO A 277 11.91 6.25 12.94
CA PRO A 277 11.20 5.16 12.29
C PRO A 277 9.74 5.16 12.76
N VAL A 278 8.81 5.12 11.82
CA VAL A 278 7.38 5.06 12.11
C VAL A 278 6.81 3.76 11.57
N ASN A 279 6.24 2.97 12.47
CA ASN A 279 5.50 1.77 12.11
C ASN A 279 4.21 2.15 11.34
N LYS A 280 3.96 1.48 10.21
CA LYS A 280 2.82 1.79 9.31
C LYS A 280 1.47 1.57 9.98
N LEU A 281 1.30 0.47 10.74
CA LEU A 281 0.06 0.21 11.49
C LEU A 281 -0.16 1.26 12.59
N ALA A 282 0.89 1.68 13.29
CA ALA A 282 0.83 2.76 14.28
C ALA A 282 0.45 4.10 13.64
N GLU A 283 0.93 4.39 12.44
CA GLU A 283 0.50 5.57 11.66
C GLU A 283 -1.00 5.50 11.34
N SER A 284 -1.49 4.34 10.88
CA SER A 284 -2.92 4.15 10.61
C SER A 284 -3.75 4.36 11.88
N LYS A 285 -3.30 3.85 13.03
CA LYS A 285 -3.95 4.06 14.31
C LYS A 285 -4.00 5.54 14.71
N ALA A 286 -2.90 6.26 14.56
CA ALA A 286 -2.84 7.70 14.84
C ALA A 286 -3.77 8.51 13.93
N LEU A 287 -3.79 8.18 12.63
CA LEU A 287 -4.69 8.80 11.67
C LEU A 287 -6.16 8.53 12.01
N PHE A 288 -6.50 7.29 12.37
CA PHE A 288 -7.86 6.93 12.80
C PHE A 288 -8.30 7.77 14.01
N LYS A 289 -7.44 7.92 15.02
CA LYS A 289 -7.72 8.80 16.17
C LYS A 289 -8.07 10.22 15.74
N THR A 290 -7.35 10.80 14.77
CA THR A 290 -7.68 12.13 14.23
C THR A 290 -9.04 12.16 13.54
N ILE A 291 -9.44 11.09 12.84
CA ILE A 291 -10.74 11.00 12.16
C ILE A 291 -11.89 10.92 13.18
N ILE A 292 -11.83 10.00 14.15
CA ILE A 292 -12.92 9.79 15.11
C ILE A 292 -13.13 10.96 16.09
N THR A 293 -12.09 11.79 16.27
CA THR A 293 -12.15 13.01 17.11
C THR A 293 -12.43 14.28 16.31
N SER A 294 -12.52 14.18 14.99
CA SER A 294 -12.71 15.32 14.10
C SER A 294 -14.11 15.91 14.24
N ARG A 295 -14.18 17.25 14.32
CA ARG A 295 -15.47 17.96 14.33
C ARG A 295 -16.25 17.81 13.03
N TRP A 296 -15.57 17.54 11.91
CA TRP A 296 -16.21 17.31 10.62
C TRP A 296 -17.08 16.05 10.62
N PHE A 297 -16.80 15.08 11.49
CA PHE A 297 -17.41 13.74 11.47
C PHE A 297 -18.22 13.42 12.72
N ARG A 298 -18.60 14.44 13.50
CA ARG A 298 -19.26 14.30 14.80
C ARG A 298 -20.53 13.42 14.79
N ASP A 299 -21.24 13.41 13.66
CA ASP A 299 -22.50 12.69 13.48
C ASP A 299 -22.44 11.68 12.31
N THR A 300 -21.21 11.41 11.81
CA THR A 300 -20.92 10.51 10.70
C THR A 300 -20.63 9.12 11.26
N SER A 301 -21.30 8.08 10.73
CA SER A 301 -20.98 6.71 11.12
C SER A 301 -19.68 6.23 10.47
N ILE A 302 -19.02 5.28 11.11
CA ILE A 302 -17.74 4.72 10.68
C ILE A 302 -17.86 3.20 10.61
N VAL A 303 -17.48 2.67 9.46
CA VAL A 303 -17.21 1.26 9.23
C VAL A 303 -15.70 1.05 9.26
N LEU A 304 -15.22 0.12 10.07
CA LEU A 304 -13.79 -0.19 10.19
C LEU A 304 -13.48 -1.53 9.50
N PHE A 305 -12.72 -1.48 8.42
CA PHE A 305 -12.20 -2.68 7.76
C PHE A 305 -10.76 -2.93 8.16
N LEU A 306 -10.50 -4.14 8.65
CA LEU A 306 -9.17 -4.66 8.91
C LEU A 306 -8.79 -5.56 7.72
N ASN A 307 -8.20 -4.94 6.71
CA ASN A 307 -7.91 -5.52 5.39
C ASN A 307 -6.55 -6.21 5.35
N LYS A 308 -6.30 -6.96 4.26
CA LYS A 308 -5.11 -7.81 4.06
C LYS A 308 -5.01 -8.90 5.11
N TYR A 309 -6.15 -9.45 5.52
CA TYR A 309 -6.22 -10.49 6.54
C TYR A 309 -5.46 -11.76 6.12
N ASP A 310 -5.52 -12.12 4.83
CA ASP A 310 -4.76 -13.21 4.21
C ASP A 310 -3.24 -13.05 4.35
N LEU A 311 -2.73 -11.85 4.03
CA LEU A 311 -1.30 -11.55 4.18
C LEU A 311 -0.88 -11.45 5.65
N PHE A 312 -1.81 -11.02 6.52
CA PHE A 312 -1.58 -11.00 7.96
C PHE A 312 -1.50 -12.42 8.54
N GLU A 313 -2.42 -13.29 8.16
CA GLU A 313 -2.44 -14.71 8.53
C GLU A 313 -1.13 -15.40 8.13
N GLU A 314 -0.66 -15.22 6.88
CA GLU A 314 0.64 -15.76 6.43
C GLU A 314 1.79 -15.28 7.33
N LYS A 315 1.81 -14.00 7.71
CA LYS A 315 2.86 -13.43 8.56
C LYS A 315 2.80 -13.92 10.00
N ILE A 316 1.61 -14.09 10.58
CA ILE A 316 1.48 -14.60 11.96
C ILE A 316 1.87 -16.08 12.03
N LEU A 317 1.46 -16.90 11.04
CA LEU A 317 1.72 -18.34 11.05
C LEU A 317 3.14 -18.71 10.60
N HIS A 318 3.70 -17.96 9.65
CA HIS A 318 4.94 -18.34 8.96
C HIS A 318 5.99 -17.22 8.89
N GLY A 319 5.66 -16.02 9.37
CA GLY A 319 6.58 -14.89 9.38
C GLY A 319 7.73 -15.08 10.37
N GLN A 320 8.84 -14.40 10.09
CA GLN A 320 9.99 -14.35 10.99
C GLN A 320 9.82 -13.29 12.09
N ASN A 321 8.94 -12.32 11.86
CA ASN A 321 8.67 -11.19 12.74
C ASN A 321 7.42 -11.47 13.58
N ARG A 322 7.53 -11.33 14.90
CA ARG A 322 6.40 -11.58 15.80
C ARG A 322 5.66 -10.28 16.09
N LEU A 323 4.37 -10.35 16.38
CA LEU A 323 3.55 -9.16 16.61
C LEU A 323 4.02 -8.38 17.85
N GLU A 324 4.40 -9.10 18.90
CA GLU A 324 4.94 -8.59 20.17
C GLU A 324 6.27 -7.84 20.04
N ASP A 325 7.05 -8.10 18.98
CA ASP A 325 8.29 -7.37 18.71
C ASP A 325 7.99 -5.89 18.39
N PHE A 326 6.80 -5.61 17.85
CA PHE A 326 6.33 -4.27 17.49
C PHE A 326 5.30 -3.72 18.48
N PHE A 327 4.54 -4.61 19.13
CA PHE A 327 3.49 -4.27 20.09
C PHE A 327 3.63 -5.10 21.37
N PRO A 328 4.50 -4.70 22.32
CA PRO A 328 4.81 -5.49 23.52
C PRO A 328 3.64 -5.74 24.47
N ASP A 329 2.52 -5.02 24.32
CA ASP A 329 1.29 -5.24 25.08
C ASP A 329 0.49 -6.47 24.57
N TYR A 330 0.91 -7.07 23.46
CA TYR A 330 0.40 -8.33 22.96
C TYR A 330 1.14 -9.50 23.62
N ASN A 331 0.40 -10.42 24.23
CA ASN A 331 0.93 -11.65 24.79
C ASN A 331 0.07 -12.81 24.29
N ASP A 332 0.60 -13.57 23.34
CA ASP A 332 0.00 -14.82 22.89
C ASP A 332 1.10 -15.84 22.64
N GLU A 333 1.00 -16.98 23.32
CA GLU A 333 1.99 -18.05 23.24
C GLU A 333 1.73 -18.98 22.03
N ASP A 334 0.53 -18.92 21.42
CA ASP A 334 0.04 -19.93 20.47
C ASP A 334 0.01 -19.47 18.99
N ASN A 335 0.53 -18.28 18.66
CA ASN A 335 0.45 -17.68 17.31
C ASN A 335 -0.98 -17.68 16.74
N ASN A 336 -1.98 -17.38 17.56
CA ASN A 336 -3.38 -17.40 17.15
C ASN A 336 -3.70 -16.15 16.32
N VAL A 337 -4.01 -16.35 15.04
CA VAL A 337 -4.29 -15.29 14.06
C VAL A 337 -5.50 -14.44 14.45
N GLU A 338 -6.55 -15.07 14.99
CA GLU A 338 -7.77 -14.37 15.41
C GLU A 338 -7.48 -13.49 16.63
N MET A 339 -6.74 -14.01 17.62
CA MET A 339 -6.33 -13.23 18.80
C MET A 339 -5.42 -12.05 18.43
N ALA A 340 -4.50 -12.26 17.48
CA ALA A 340 -3.63 -11.22 16.97
C ALA A 340 -4.43 -10.12 16.24
N ALA A 341 -5.41 -10.50 15.42
CA ALA A 341 -6.27 -9.58 14.71
C ALA A 341 -7.20 -8.80 15.67
N ASP A 342 -7.76 -9.47 16.67
CA ASP A 342 -8.58 -8.87 17.72
C ASP A 342 -7.78 -7.92 18.61
N PHE A 343 -6.51 -8.23 18.90
CA PHE A 343 -5.61 -7.30 19.57
C PHE A 343 -5.43 -6.01 18.77
N ILE A 344 -5.20 -6.12 17.45
CA ILE A 344 -5.08 -4.94 16.59
C ILE A 344 -6.40 -4.16 16.60
N LEU A 345 -7.55 -4.80 16.46
CA LEU A 345 -8.85 -4.14 16.57
C LEU A 345 -9.00 -3.40 17.92
N ARG A 346 -8.60 -4.03 19.02
CA ARG A 346 -8.62 -3.42 20.35
C ARG A 346 -7.74 -2.17 20.42
N MET A 347 -6.58 -2.15 19.77
CA MET A 347 -5.71 -0.96 19.72
C MET A 347 -6.42 0.26 19.10
N PHE A 348 -7.29 0.05 18.10
CA PHE A 348 -8.09 1.12 17.48
C PHE A 348 -9.22 1.58 18.40
N PHE A 349 -9.88 0.64 19.08
CA PHE A 349 -10.89 0.93 20.10
C PHE A 349 -10.32 1.78 21.26
N GLU A 350 -9.13 1.43 21.74
CA GLU A 350 -8.46 2.09 22.87
C GLU A 350 -7.96 3.51 22.54
N GLN A 351 -7.96 3.95 21.27
CA GLN A 351 -7.57 5.33 20.93
C GLN A 351 -8.50 6.37 21.56
N ASP A 352 -9.80 6.07 21.58
CA ASP A 352 -10.85 6.83 22.24
C ASP A 352 -12.10 5.95 22.37
N PRO A 353 -12.27 5.21 23.48
CA PRO A 353 -13.37 4.26 23.65
C PRO A 353 -14.76 4.90 23.63
N GLU A 354 -14.88 6.19 23.95
CA GLU A 354 -16.15 6.91 23.91
C GLU A 354 -16.50 7.24 22.46
N GLN A 355 -15.57 7.88 21.73
CA GLN A 355 -15.79 8.22 20.32
C GLN A 355 -15.88 6.98 19.44
N PHE A 356 -15.16 5.90 19.75
CA PHE A 356 -15.25 4.65 19.01
C PHE A 356 -16.67 4.06 19.11
N ARG A 357 -17.22 3.89 20.32
CA ARG A 357 -18.58 3.35 20.50
C ARG A 357 -19.65 4.25 19.91
N ARG A 358 -19.41 5.57 19.87
CA ARG A 358 -20.32 6.53 19.25
C ARG A 358 -20.35 6.41 17.73
N HIS A 359 -19.18 6.33 17.10
CA HIS A 359 -19.08 6.46 15.64
C HIS A 359 -18.93 5.13 14.92
N VAL A 360 -18.25 4.14 15.50
CA VAL A 360 -17.95 2.87 14.84
C VAL A 360 -19.12 1.91 15.01
N VAL A 361 -19.74 1.58 13.89
CA VAL A 361 -21.03 0.87 13.85
C VAL A 361 -20.88 -0.55 13.31
N TYR A 362 -19.76 -0.81 12.62
CA TYR A 362 -19.45 -2.09 12.03
C TYR A 362 -17.94 -2.27 11.92
N THR A 363 -17.45 -3.46 12.24
CA THR A 363 -16.05 -3.85 12.09
C THR A 363 -15.96 -5.20 11.39
N HIS A 364 -15.07 -5.36 10.42
CA HIS A 364 -14.87 -6.65 9.74
C HIS A 364 -13.43 -6.84 9.29
N PHE A 365 -12.93 -8.07 9.43
CA PHE A 365 -11.72 -8.55 8.76
C PHE A 365 -11.97 -8.81 7.27
N THR A 366 -11.18 -8.21 6.40
CA THR A 366 -11.42 -8.24 4.95
C THR A 366 -10.20 -8.70 4.17
N CYS A 367 -10.46 -9.29 3.02
CA CYS A 367 -9.48 -9.52 1.97
C CYS A 367 -10.02 -8.85 0.71
N ALA A 368 -9.53 -7.64 0.42
CA ALA A 368 -10.04 -6.85 -0.71
C ALA A 368 -9.82 -7.49 -2.08
N THR A 369 -8.93 -8.48 -2.20
CA THR A 369 -8.71 -9.28 -3.42
C THR A 369 -9.67 -10.47 -3.53
N ASP A 370 -10.46 -10.77 -2.50
CA ASP A 370 -11.52 -11.78 -2.51
C ASP A 370 -12.89 -11.12 -2.73
N THR A 371 -13.44 -11.31 -3.94
CA THR A 371 -14.76 -10.78 -4.31
C THR A 371 -15.90 -11.39 -3.49
N GLY A 372 -15.78 -12.65 -3.06
CA GLY A 372 -16.79 -13.30 -2.22
C GLY A 372 -16.86 -12.65 -0.84
N ASN A 373 -15.70 -12.46 -0.20
CA ASN A 373 -15.59 -11.74 1.07
C ASN A 373 -16.21 -10.33 0.96
N ILE A 374 -15.79 -9.53 -0.02
CA ILE A 374 -16.27 -8.14 -0.17
C ILE A 374 -17.77 -8.05 -0.47
N LYS A 375 -18.35 -8.99 -1.22
CA LYS A 375 -19.80 -9.03 -1.45
C LYS A 375 -20.59 -9.16 -0.15
N ILE A 376 -20.18 -10.08 0.72
CA ILE A 376 -20.84 -10.34 2.01
C ILE A 376 -20.65 -9.13 2.93
N VAL A 377 -19.42 -8.64 3.04
CA VAL A 377 -19.06 -7.49 3.89
C VAL A 377 -19.87 -6.26 3.48
N PHE A 378 -19.91 -5.93 2.19
CA PHE A 378 -20.58 -4.72 1.74
C PHE A 378 -22.10 -4.79 1.86
N GLN A 379 -22.68 -5.98 1.69
CA GLN A 379 -24.10 -6.19 1.96
C GLN A 379 -24.43 -5.91 3.43
N ALA A 380 -23.63 -6.41 4.38
CA ALA A 380 -23.81 -6.12 5.81
C ALA A 380 -23.63 -4.62 6.14
N VAL A 381 -22.69 -3.95 5.47
CA VAL A 381 -22.50 -2.49 5.60
C VAL A 381 -23.72 -1.72 5.10
N LYS A 382 -24.26 -2.09 3.93
CA LYS A 382 -25.48 -1.49 3.38
C LYS A 382 -26.63 -1.60 4.39
N ASP A 383 -26.86 -2.81 4.92
CA ASP A 383 -27.96 -3.06 5.85
C ASP A 383 -27.79 -2.24 7.13
N THR A 384 -26.57 -2.20 7.70
CA THR A 384 -26.24 -1.38 8.88
C THR A 384 -26.51 0.11 8.63
N ILE A 385 -26.06 0.65 7.49
CA ILE A 385 -26.26 2.07 7.15
C ILE A 385 -27.75 2.38 6.98
N MET A 386 -28.49 1.50 6.32
CA MET A 386 -29.93 1.70 6.08
C MET A 386 -30.73 1.67 7.38
N GLU A 387 -30.42 0.76 8.31
CA GLU A 387 -31.03 0.72 9.64
C GLU A 387 -30.77 2.00 10.46
N GLN A 388 -29.55 2.55 10.37
CA GLN A 388 -29.22 3.81 11.02
C GLN A 388 -29.97 5.01 10.46
N LEU A 389 -30.21 5.03 9.15
CA LEU A 389 -30.98 6.11 8.53
C LEU A 389 -32.46 6.02 8.90
N LEU A 390 -33.03 4.81 8.91
CA LEU A 390 -34.43 4.60 9.31
C LEU A 390 -34.67 4.96 10.78
N SER A 391 -33.77 4.56 11.68
CA SER A 391 -33.89 4.90 13.11
C SER A 391 -33.82 6.41 13.37
N LYS A 392 -32.96 7.14 12.64
CA LYS A 392 -32.89 8.61 12.72
C LYS A 392 -34.18 9.28 12.21
N GLU A 393 -34.81 8.76 11.16
CA GLU A 393 -36.07 9.30 10.64
C GLU A 393 -37.22 9.13 11.63
N ILE A 394 -37.30 7.98 12.31
CA ILE A 394 -38.37 7.70 13.28
C ILE A 394 -38.27 8.61 14.52
N GLN A 395 -37.08 9.06 14.91
CA GLN A 395 -36.89 9.98 16.04
C GLN A 395 -37.29 11.44 15.74
N ILE A 396 -37.51 11.78 14.46
CA ILE A 396 -37.88 13.14 14.02
C ILE A 396 -39.40 13.32 13.97
N PHE A 397 -40.17 12.23 14.02
CA PHE A 397 -41.63 12.20 14.16
C PHE A 397 -42.03 11.89 15.60
#